data_AF-A0A523SPV7-F1
#
_entry.id   AF-A0A523SPV7-F1
#
_cell.length_a   1.000
_cell.length_b   1.000
_cell.length_c   1.000
_cell.angle_alpha   90.00
_cell.angle_beta   90.00
_cell.angle_gamma   90.00
#
_symmetry.space_group_name_H-M   'P 1'
#
loop_
_entity.id
_entity.type
_entity.pdbx_description
1 polymer ?
#
loop_
_entity_poly.entity_id
_entity_poly.type
_entity_poly.pdbx_seq_one_letter_code
_entity_poly.pdbx_strand_id
1 'polypeptide(L)'
;MRKRVAHIKDIMEKLYSRYNHRRIIKPDPLQFIYQYSNRADMEIVGFLGACLAYGRVQQIQKSLSCLLGYMGDSPFQFVHNFDTDKRKKLGNFKHRFTLGSDISDLLGLLQNVLWEFGSIEKFFIQGYDPSDKNIIHALSKFCDSLLDMYASRHKGHASRGLKYLLASPSGGSACKRLNLFLRWMVRDDDVDTGLWKSVDKAKLIVPIDVHMGRLCRILGFFDQKTISLKAAEKITDCFAEIEPADPVKYDFALSRIGILKNCTGKIRDICEDCELFDYCLRKERLAD
;
A
#
# COMPACT_ATOMS: atom_id res chain seq x y z
N MET A 1 6.00 -11.18 -28.33
CA MET A 1 6.18 -10.45 -27.05
C MET A 1 5.97 -8.94 -27.19
N ARG A 2 6.77 -8.21 -28.01
CA ARG A 2 6.66 -6.74 -28.18
C ARG A 2 5.26 -6.22 -28.56
N LYS A 3 4.55 -6.87 -29.49
CA LYS A 3 3.17 -6.47 -29.88
C LYS A 3 2.16 -6.59 -28.72
N ARG A 4 2.29 -7.62 -27.87
CA ARG A 4 1.41 -7.80 -26.69
C ARG A 4 1.67 -6.71 -25.66
N VAL A 5 2.94 -6.44 -25.35
CA VAL A 5 3.33 -5.40 -24.39
C VAL A 5 2.84 -4.02 -24.86
N ALA A 6 3.01 -3.69 -26.15
CA ALA A 6 2.52 -2.43 -26.71
C ALA A 6 0.99 -2.27 -26.62
N HIS A 7 0.25 -3.35 -26.90
CA HIS A 7 -1.22 -3.33 -26.78
C HIS A 7 -1.68 -3.18 -25.32
N ILE A 8 -1.04 -3.88 -24.37
CA ILE A 8 -1.33 -3.71 -22.94
C ILE A 8 -0.99 -2.28 -22.51
N LYS A 9 0.14 -1.72 -22.98
CA LYS A 9 0.52 -0.34 -22.68
C LYS A 9 -0.58 0.65 -23.08
N ASP A 10 -1.11 0.55 -24.29
CA ASP A 10 -2.20 1.43 -24.75
C ASP A 10 -3.44 1.37 -23.84
N ILE A 11 -3.85 0.16 -23.44
CA ILE A 11 -4.96 -0.03 -22.49
C ILE A 11 -4.63 0.61 -21.13
N MET A 12 -3.43 0.37 -20.62
CA MET A 12 -2.99 0.90 -19.32
C MET A 12 -2.91 2.43 -19.31
N GLU A 13 -2.43 3.06 -20.38
CA GLU A 13 -2.38 4.52 -20.52
C GLU A 13 -3.78 5.13 -20.62
N LYS A 14 -4.71 4.49 -21.33
CA LYS A 14 -6.12 4.91 -21.37
C LYS A 14 -6.76 4.87 -19.98
N LEU A 15 -6.53 3.79 -19.23
CA LEU A 15 -7.00 3.66 -17.85
C LEU A 15 -6.37 4.71 -16.95
N TYR A 16 -5.06 4.92 -17.06
CA TYR A 16 -4.33 5.93 -16.30
C TYR A 16 -4.89 7.32 -16.55
N SER A 17 -5.03 7.73 -17.82
CA SER A 17 -5.61 9.02 -18.18
C SER A 17 -7.06 9.18 -17.71
N ARG A 18 -7.83 8.10 -17.62
CA ARG A 18 -9.23 8.15 -17.19
C ARG A 18 -9.37 8.27 -15.67
N TYR A 19 -8.54 7.55 -14.92
CA TYR A 19 -8.74 7.33 -13.50
C TYR A 19 -7.73 8.01 -12.59
N ASN A 20 -6.54 8.37 -13.07
CA ASN A 20 -5.46 8.91 -12.23
C ASN A 20 -5.70 10.39 -11.91
N HIS A 21 -6.71 10.65 -11.07
CA HIS A 21 -7.10 11.99 -10.65
C HIS A 21 -7.50 12.03 -9.18
N ARG A 22 -7.15 13.12 -8.47
CA ARG A 22 -7.53 13.33 -7.06
C ARG A 22 -9.02 13.16 -6.78
N ARG A 23 -9.86 13.62 -7.71
CA ARG A 23 -11.34 13.52 -7.60
C ARG A 23 -11.85 12.07 -7.51
N ILE A 24 -11.06 11.09 -7.94
CA ILE A 24 -11.42 9.65 -7.98
C ILE A 24 -10.74 8.87 -6.83
N ILE A 25 -10.00 9.54 -5.93
CA ILE A 25 -9.35 8.87 -4.80
C ILE A 25 -10.36 8.15 -3.92
N LYS A 26 -11.49 8.79 -3.58
CA LYS A 26 -12.49 8.16 -2.70
C LYS A 26 -12.98 6.83 -3.31
N PRO A 27 -13.10 5.76 -2.50
CA PRO A 27 -13.02 5.71 -1.04
C PRO A 27 -11.63 5.32 -0.46
N ASP A 28 -10.54 5.47 -1.21
CA ASP A 28 -9.18 5.05 -0.81
C ASP A 28 -8.66 5.79 0.45
N PRO A 29 -7.92 5.12 1.37
CA PRO A 29 -7.32 5.76 2.54
C PRO A 29 -6.40 6.95 2.22
N LEU A 30 -5.80 6.98 1.03
CA LEU A 30 -5.00 8.11 0.54
C LEU A 30 -5.73 9.46 0.65
N GLN A 31 -7.07 9.48 0.62
CA GLN A 31 -7.85 10.71 0.80
C GLN A 31 -7.60 11.41 2.14
N PHE A 32 -7.22 10.66 3.18
CA PHE A 32 -6.96 11.22 4.51
C PHE A 32 -5.63 11.96 4.57
N ILE A 33 -4.67 11.57 3.73
CA ILE A 33 -3.36 12.23 3.67
C ILE A 33 -3.54 13.68 3.20
N TYR A 34 -4.38 13.89 2.18
CA TYR A 34 -4.69 15.20 1.61
C TYR A 34 -5.52 16.13 2.52
N GLN A 35 -5.90 15.68 3.72
CA GLN A 35 -6.51 16.57 4.72
C GLN A 35 -5.46 17.43 5.45
N TYR A 36 -4.18 17.10 5.29
CA TYR A 36 -3.06 17.78 5.95
C TYR A 36 -2.17 18.45 4.90
N SER A 37 -1.70 19.65 5.23
CA SER A 37 -0.74 20.41 4.40
C SER A 37 0.71 20.22 4.87
N ASN A 38 0.90 19.89 6.14
CA ASN A 38 2.21 19.60 6.70
C ASN A 38 2.70 18.21 6.27
N ARG A 39 3.89 18.15 5.68
CA ARG A 39 4.47 16.92 5.11
C ARG A 39 4.72 15.83 6.17
N ALA A 40 5.08 16.22 7.39
CA ALA A 40 5.33 15.28 8.48
C ALA A 40 4.02 14.66 9.00
N ASP A 41 2.93 15.44 9.05
CA ASP A 41 1.60 14.90 9.34
C ASP A 41 1.14 13.95 8.24
N MET A 42 1.31 14.33 6.97
CA MET A 42 0.96 13.49 5.83
C MET A 42 1.69 12.13 5.84
N GLU A 43 2.98 12.11 6.21
CA GLU A 43 3.75 10.87 6.33
C GLU A 43 3.16 9.92 7.38
N ILE A 44 2.83 10.43 8.57
CA ILE A 44 2.21 9.66 9.65
C ILE A 44 0.83 9.13 9.24
N VAL A 45 -0.01 9.99 8.63
CA VAL A 45 -1.34 9.60 8.16
C VAL A 45 -1.26 8.58 7.04
N GLY A 46 -0.30 8.72 6.13
CA GLY A 46 -0.07 7.74 5.07
C GLY A 46 0.29 6.37 5.62
N PHE A 47 1.20 6.33 6.59
CA PHE A 47 1.63 5.08 7.20
C PHE A 47 0.49 4.38 7.94
N LEU A 48 -0.20 5.10 8.83
CA LEU A 48 -1.35 4.55 9.57
C LEU A 48 -2.51 4.17 8.64
N GLY A 49 -2.77 5.00 7.63
CA GLY A 49 -3.71 4.76 6.54
C GLY A 49 -3.49 3.40 5.88
N ALA A 50 -2.24 3.11 5.54
CA ALA A 50 -1.87 1.87 4.88
C ALA A 50 -1.91 0.68 5.84
N CYS A 51 -1.41 0.83 7.08
CA CYS A 51 -1.47 -0.21 8.11
C CYS A 51 -2.92 -0.68 8.37
N LEU A 52 -3.90 0.22 8.30
CA LEU A 52 -5.32 -0.07 8.48
C LEU A 52 -6.07 -0.39 7.18
N ALA A 53 -5.39 -0.45 6.02
CA ALA A 53 -6.01 -0.66 4.71
C ALA A 53 -6.40 -2.14 4.44
N TYR A 54 -7.19 -2.74 5.33
CA TYR A 54 -7.73 -4.09 5.21
C TYR A 54 -9.16 -4.21 5.78
N GLY A 55 -9.96 -5.12 5.22
CA GLY A 55 -11.39 -5.21 5.55
C GLY A 55 -12.28 -4.37 4.63
N ARG A 56 -13.50 -4.06 5.08
CA ARG A 56 -14.48 -3.32 4.26
C ARG A 56 -14.10 -1.85 4.22
N VAL A 57 -14.18 -1.22 3.06
CA VAL A 57 -13.72 0.17 2.87
C VAL A 57 -14.39 1.18 3.79
N GLN A 58 -15.70 1.04 4.03
CA GLN A 58 -16.45 1.89 4.97
C GLN A 58 -15.91 1.77 6.40
N GLN A 59 -15.48 0.57 6.82
CA GLN A 59 -14.88 0.35 8.12
C GLN A 59 -13.47 0.92 8.21
N ILE A 60 -12.69 0.84 7.13
CA ILE A 60 -11.36 1.47 7.04
C ILE A 60 -11.52 2.99 7.21
N GLN A 61 -12.44 3.61 6.47
CA GLN A 61 -12.71 5.05 6.57
C GLN A 61 -13.16 5.44 7.98
N LYS A 62 -14.12 4.71 8.58
CA LYS A 62 -14.57 4.97 9.95
C LYS A 62 -13.43 4.88 10.97
N SER A 63 -12.59 3.86 10.86
CA SER A 63 -11.46 3.67 11.77
C SER A 63 -10.41 4.77 11.60
N LEU A 64 -10.10 5.18 10.37
CA LEU A 64 -9.16 6.28 10.13
C LEU A 64 -9.71 7.62 10.63
N SER A 65 -10.97 7.95 10.36
CA SER A 65 -11.61 9.14 10.95
C SER A 65 -11.57 9.13 12.47
N CYS A 66 -11.84 7.98 13.10
CA CYS A 66 -11.77 7.84 14.55
C CYS A 66 -10.35 8.01 15.09
N LEU A 67 -9.36 7.36 14.48
CA LEU A 67 -7.96 7.45 14.89
C LEU A 67 -7.42 8.89 14.75
N LEU A 68 -7.65 9.52 13.60
CA LEU A 68 -7.22 10.89 13.34
C LEU A 68 -7.96 11.90 14.24
N GLY A 69 -9.23 11.63 14.60
CA GLY A 69 -9.95 12.42 15.59
C GLY A 69 -9.30 12.40 16.98
N TYR A 70 -8.65 11.30 17.38
CA TYR A 70 -7.84 11.29 18.61
C TYR A 70 -6.54 12.07 18.48
N MET A 71 -5.97 12.11 17.27
CA MET A 71 -4.71 12.79 16.98
C MET A 71 -4.84 14.31 16.86
N GLY A 72 -6.02 14.79 16.47
CA GLY A 72 -6.28 16.21 16.24
C GLY A 72 -5.58 16.71 14.97
N ASP A 73 -5.26 17.99 14.95
CA ASP A 73 -4.82 18.69 13.73
C ASP A 73 -3.37 18.36 13.31
N SER A 74 -2.54 17.83 14.23
CA SER A 74 -1.18 17.41 13.92
C SER A 74 -0.87 15.98 14.42
N PRO A 75 -1.14 14.97 13.59
CA PRO A 75 -0.69 13.60 13.78
C PRO A 75 0.80 13.46 14.13
N PHE A 76 1.68 14.24 13.50
CA PHE A 76 3.10 14.27 13.83
C PHE A 76 3.35 14.69 15.27
N GLN A 77 2.77 15.80 15.72
CA GLN A 77 2.93 16.24 17.12
C GLN A 77 2.30 15.28 18.11
N PHE A 78 1.19 14.62 17.74
CA PHE A 78 0.58 13.58 18.56
C PHE A 78 1.53 12.40 18.78
N VAL A 79 2.20 11.94 17.72
CA VAL A 79 3.17 10.82 17.80
C VAL A 79 4.46 11.25 18.47
N HIS A 80 5.02 12.41 18.13
CA HIS A 80 6.25 12.92 18.73
C HIS A 80 6.12 13.07 20.26
N ASN A 81 4.95 13.48 20.73
CA ASN A 81 4.66 13.64 22.16
C ASN A 81 3.82 12.48 22.71
N PHE A 82 3.88 11.28 22.11
CA PHE A 82 3.12 10.12 22.56
C PHE A 82 3.45 9.76 24.02
N ASP A 83 2.43 9.53 24.84
CA ASP A 83 2.56 9.29 26.28
C ASP A 83 1.49 8.30 26.79
N THR A 84 1.51 8.03 28.10
CA THR A 84 0.58 7.10 28.74
C THR A 84 -0.87 7.57 28.69
N ASP A 85 -1.14 8.88 28.68
CA ASP A 85 -2.49 9.41 28.61
C ASP A 85 -3.06 9.33 27.20
N LYS A 86 -2.26 9.60 26.17
CA LYS A 86 -2.61 9.36 24.76
C LYS A 86 -2.84 7.87 24.50
N ARG A 87 -2.04 6.99 25.11
CA ARG A 87 -2.28 5.54 25.09
C ARG A 87 -3.63 5.16 25.69
N LYS A 88 -4.02 5.74 26.84
CA LYS A 88 -5.36 5.52 27.44
C LYS A 88 -6.48 6.01 26.54
N LYS A 89 -6.33 7.17 25.88
CA LYS A 89 -7.34 7.71 24.93
C LYS A 89 -7.65 6.73 23.80
N LEU A 90 -6.63 5.98 23.35
CA LEU A 90 -6.78 4.96 22.32
C LEU A 90 -7.37 3.64 22.83
N GLY A 91 -7.58 3.46 24.14
CA GLY A 91 -7.98 2.17 24.73
C GLY A 91 -9.24 1.54 24.12
N ASN A 92 -10.19 2.36 23.68
CA ASN A 92 -11.44 1.91 23.05
C ASN A 92 -11.36 1.82 21.51
N PHE A 93 -10.23 2.18 20.92
CA PHE A 93 -10.03 2.07 19.47
C PHE A 93 -10.04 0.60 19.06
N LYS A 94 -10.78 0.29 17.99
CA LYS A 94 -10.79 -1.03 17.37
C LYS A 94 -11.02 -0.94 15.88
N HIS A 95 -10.18 -1.63 15.13
CA HIS A 95 -10.36 -1.88 13.71
C HIS A 95 -10.24 -3.38 13.45
N ARG A 96 -11.39 -4.05 13.25
CA ARG A 96 -11.45 -5.51 13.09
C ARG A 96 -10.83 -6.21 14.31
N PHE A 97 -9.64 -6.77 14.17
CA PHE A 97 -8.88 -7.40 15.24
C PHE A 97 -7.68 -6.58 15.72
N THR A 98 -7.40 -5.43 15.09
CA THR A 98 -6.42 -4.47 15.62
C THR A 98 -7.07 -3.65 16.72
N LEU A 99 -6.41 -3.64 17.87
CA LEU A 99 -6.85 -2.96 19.08
C LEU A 99 -6.09 -1.63 19.24
N GLY A 100 -6.62 -0.76 20.08
CA GLY A 100 -5.95 0.47 20.48
C GLY A 100 -4.57 0.27 21.10
N SER A 101 -4.36 -0.85 21.79
CA SER A 101 -3.05 -1.25 22.30
C SER A 101 -2.04 -1.47 21.18
N ASP A 102 -2.43 -2.14 20.09
CA ASP A 102 -1.53 -2.42 18.96
C ASP A 102 -1.13 -1.13 18.24
N ILE A 103 -2.08 -0.21 18.08
CA ILE A 103 -1.81 1.12 17.54
C ILE A 103 -0.89 1.89 18.50
N SER A 104 -1.16 1.87 19.80
CA SER A 104 -0.33 2.56 20.79
C SER A 104 1.12 2.04 20.78
N ASP A 105 1.31 0.73 20.63
CA ASP A 105 2.63 0.12 20.47
C ASP A 105 3.34 0.62 19.21
N LEU A 106 2.62 0.66 18.09
CA LEU A 106 3.14 1.21 16.84
C LEU A 106 3.51 2.69 16.97
N LEU A 107 2.67 3.52 17.59
CA LEU A 107 2.96 4.94 17.80
C LEU A 107 4.18 5.16 18.70
N GLY A 108 4.35 4.34 19.74
CA GLY A 108 5.55 4.37 20.58
C GLY A 108 6.83 4.02 19.81
N LEU A 109 6.77 3.12 18.82
CA LEU A 109 7.91 2.85 17.93
C LEU A 109 8.18 4.01 16.97
N LEU A 110 7.13 4.55 16.35
CA LEU A 110 7.24 5.72 15.48
C LEU A 110 7.81 6.92 16.23
N GLN A 111 7.46 7.13 17.50
CA GLN A 111 8.05 8.18 18.33
C GLN A 111 9.57 8.05 18.41
N ASN A 112 10.11 6.84 18.67
CA ASN A 112 11.57 6.65 18.68
C ASN A 112 12.17 6.92 17.30
N VAL A 113 11.51 6.46 16.23
CA VAL A 113 11.94 6.73 14.86
C VAL A 113 12.01 8.23 14.58
N LEU A 114 10.99 8.99 15.00
CA LEU A 114 10.97 10.44 14.81
C LEU A 114 12.05 11.15 15.62
N TRP A 115 12.33 10.71 16.85
CA TRP A 115 13.40 11.30 17.67
C TRP A 115 14.81 11.00 17.15
N GLU A 116 15.05 9.79 16.67
CA GLU A 116 16.37 9.35 16.24
C GLU A 116 16.67 9.72 14.78
N PHE A 117 15.70 9.54 13.88
CA PHE A 117 15.89 9.72 12.44
C PHE A 117 15.15 10.95 11.88
N GLY A 118 14.18 11.51 12.60
CA GLY A 118 13.44 12.71 12.19
C GLY A 118 12.26 12.46 11.23
N SER A 119 12.16 11.29 10.59
CA SER A 119 11.04 10.92 9.68
C SER A 119 11.02 9.41 9.43
N ILE A 120 9.89 8.90 8.92
CA ILE A 120 9.79 7.51 8.48
C ILE A 120 10.68 7.28 7.25
N GLU A 121 10.78 8.24 6.32
CA GLU A 121 11.70 8.17 5.17
C GLU A 121 13.14 7.93 5.60
N LYS A 122 13.66 8.77 6.51
CA LYS A 122 15.05 8.69 6.98
C LYS A 122 15.38 7.37 7.69
N PHE A 123 14.39 6.78 8.35
CA PHE A 123 14.55 5.44 8.93
C PHE A 123 14.48 4.34 7.87
N PHE A 124 13.57 4.45 6.89
CA PHE A 124 13.48 3.49 5.78
C PHE A 124 14.77 3.41 4.95
N ILE A 125 15.40 4.55 4.65
CA ILE A 125 16.62 4.57 3.83
C ILE A 125 17.83 3.93 4.51
N GLN A 126 17.80 3.65 5.82
CA GLN A 126 18.88 2.91 6.50
C GLN A 126 19.01 1.48 5.94
N GLY A 127 17.93 0.92 5.40
CA GLY A 127 17.91 -0.38 4.74
C GLY A 127 17.96 -0.33 3.21
N TYR A 128 17.90 0.86 2.61
CA TYR A 128 17.79 1.04 1.16
C TYR A 128 19.17 1.05 0.49
N ASP A 129 19.36 0.13 -0.46
CA ASP A 129 20.55 0.07 -1.30
C ASP A 129 20.16 0.28 -2.78
N PRO A 130 20.71 1.31 -3.46
CA PRO A 130 20.46 1.51 -4.90
C PRO A 130 20.88 0.34 -5.80
N SER A 131 21.76 -0.55 -5.33
CA SER A 131 22.16 -1.77 -6.05
C SER A 131 21.14 -2.92 -5.94
N ASP A 132 20.25 -2.89 -4.95
CA ASP A 132 19.19 -3.89 -4.81
C ASP A 132 18.23 -3.83 -6.01
N LYS A 133 17.73 -4.98 -6.47
CA LYS A 133 16.75 -5.05 -7.58
C LYS A 133 15.50 -4.20 -7.29
N ASN A 134 15.01 -4.24 -6.05
CA ASN A 134 13.76 -3.61 -5.63
C ASN A 134 13.80 -3.31 -4.11
N ILE A 135 12.73 -2.72 -3.57
CA ILE A 135 12.65 -2.30 -2.16
C ILE A 135 12.45 -3.43 -1.13
N ILE A 136 12.40 -4.70 -1.52
CA ILE A 136 12.02 -5.81 -0.61
C ILE A 136 13.00 -5.95 0.56
N HIS A 137 14.29 -5.83 0.30
CA HIS A 137 15.31 -5.92 1.34
C HIS A 137 15.21 -4.74 2.33
N ALA A 138 15.09 -3.51 1.82
CA ALA A 138 14.85 -2.31 2.64
C ALA A 138 13.58 -2.41 3.48
N LEU A 139 12.49 -2.91 2.90
CA LEU A 139 11.22 -3.10 3.58
C LEU A 139 11.29 -4.19 4.67
N SER A 140 12.07 -5.25 4.43
CA SER A 140 12.33 -6.28 5.44
C SER A 140 13.08 -5.70 6.62
N LYS A 141 14.20 -4.98 6.36
CA LYS A 141 14.96 -4.29 7.41
C LYS A 141 14.09 -3.30 8.19
N PHE A 142 13.29 -2.49 7.50
CA PHE A 142 12.38 -1.54 8.14
C PHE A 142 11.42 -2.21 9.13
N CYS A 143 10.74 -3.29 8.71
CA CYS A 143 9.81 -4.01 9.57
C CYS A 143 10.53 -4.74 10.71
N ASP A 144 11.61 -5.44 10.39
CA ASP A 144 12.32 -6.30 11.34
C ASP A 144 12.98 -5.43 12.43
N SER A 145 13.60 -4.29 12.07
CA SER A 145 14.15 -3.33 13.05
C SER A 145 13.10 -2.74 13.99
N LEU A 146 11.89 -2.44 13.52
CA LEU A 146 10.79 -1.98 14.39
C LEU A 146 10.32 -3.07 15.35
N LEU A 147 10.21 -4.31 14.84
CA LEU A 147 9.80 -5.46 15.65
C LEU A 147 10.86 -5.82 16.70
N ASP A 148 12.15 -5.73 16.34
CA ASP A 148 13.28 -5.96 17.25
C ASP A 148 13.38 -4.86 18.32
N MET A 149 13.20 -3.60 17.93
CA MET A 149 13.11 -2.48 18.86
C MET A 149 12.00 -2.72 19.89
N TYR A 150 10.83 -3.19 19.45
CA TYR A 150 9.75 -3.54 20.36
C TYR A 150 10.12 -4.73 21.26
N ALA A 151 10.64 -5.82 20.67
CA ALA A 151 10.96 -7.06 21.37
C ALA A 151 12.02 -6.85 22.47
N SER A 152 13.02 -6.00 22.22
CA SER A 152 14.06 -5.64 23.20
C SER A 152 13.48 -5.07 24.50
N ARG A 153 12.33 -4.39 24.42
CA ARG A 153 11.61 -3.79 25.56
C ARG A 153 10.53 -4.72 26.15
N HIS A 154 10.25 -5.86 25.51
CA HIS A 154 9.12 -6.74 25.82
C HIS A 154 9.52 -8.23 25.86
N LYS A 155 10.54 -8.57 26.65
CA LYS A 155 10.98 -9.96 26.90
C LYS A 155 11.28 -10.75 25.62
N GLY A 156 11.77 -10.09 24.57
CA GLY A 156 12.16 -10.72 23.31
C GLY A 156 11.00 -11.07 22.37
N HIS A 157 9.78 -10.59 22.61
CA HIS A 157 8.62 -10.96 21.79
C HIS A 157 7.78 -9.76 21.34
N ALA A 158 7.68 -9.58 20.02
CA ALA A 158 6.71 -8.66 19.42
C ALA A 158 5.28 -9.23 19.46
N SER A 159 4.31 -8.37 19.77
CA SER A 159 2.90 -8.74 19.87
C SER A 159 2.35 -9.19 18.51
N ARG A 160 1.32 -10.05 18.52
CA ARG A 160 0.67 -10.53 17.30
C ARG A 160 0.05 -9.37 16.50
N GLY A 161 -0.53 -8.39 17.19
CA GLY A 161 -1.12 -7.21 16.55
C GLY A 161 -0.08 -6.35 15.86
N LEU A 162 1.06 -6.13 16.51
CA LEU A 162 2.17 -5.36 15.90
C LEU A 162 2.77 -6.10 14.70
N LYS A 163 3.04 -7.41 14.81
CA LYS A 163 3.48 -8.24 13.67
C LYS A 163 2.50 -8.22 12.50
N TYR A 164 1.19 -8.10 12.80
CA TYR A 164 0.20 -7.92 11.76
C TYR A 164 0.29 -6.55 11.11
N LEU A 165 0.45 -5.46 11.85
CA LEU A 165 0.57 -4.11 11.28
C LEU A 165 1.88 -3.95 10.46
N LEU A 166 2.96 -4.58 10.91
CA LEU A 166 4.30 -4.58 10.32
C LEU A 166 4.60 -5.92 9.63
N ALA A 167 3.73 -6.35 8.72
CA ALA A 167 3.89 -7.62 8.03
C ALA A 167 5.12 -7.57 7.10
N SER A 168 6.23 -8.16 7.55
CA SER A 168 7.54 -8.15 6.87
C SER A 168 7.59 -9.10 5.66
N PRO A 169 8.30 -8.73 4.56
CA PRO A 169 8.55 -9.62 3.44
C PRO A 169 9.34 -10.88 3.83
N SER A 170 10.25 -10.77 4.82
CA SER A 170 11.02 -11.90 5.36
C SER A 170 10.12 -13.01 5.95
N GLY A 171 8.92 -12.65 6.41
CA GLY A 171 7.87 -13.57 6.85
C GLY A 171 6.99 -14.15 5.74
N GLY A 172 7.33 -13.95 4.46
CA GLY A 172 6.58 -14.46 3.30
C GLY A 172 5.33 -13.67 2.91
N SER A 173 5.07 -12.54 3.57
CA SER A 173 3.96 -11.64 3.24
C SER A 173 4.17 -10.98 1.87
N ALA A 174 3.09 -10.82 1.09
CA ALA A 174 3.13 -9.99 -0.13
C ALA A 174 3.17 -8.48 0.17
N CYS A 175 3.10 -8.09 1.44
CA CYS A 175 3.30 -6.73 1.95
C CYS A 175 2.43 -5.66 1.30
N LYS A 176 1.27 -6.02 0.72
CA LYS A 176 0.36 -5.10 0.00
C LYS A 176 0.17 -3.76 0.70
N ARG A 177 -0.05 -3.77 2.02
CA ARG A 177 -0.27 -2.54 2.80
C ARG A 177 0.96 -1.62 2.82
N LEU A 178 2.14 -2.17 3.05
CA LEU A 178 3.37 -1.36 3.08
C LEU A 178 3.82 -0.98 1.66
N ASN A 179 3.61 -1.83 0.66
CA ASN A 179 3.82 -1.46 -0.74
C ASN A 179 2.90 -0.30 -1.15
N LEU A 180 1.65 -0.29 -0.67
CA LEU A 180 0.70 0.79 -0.89
C LEU A 180 1.17 2.10 -0.24
N PHE A 181 1.66 2.04 1.00
CA PHE A 181 2.29 3.19 1.66
C PHE A 181 3.47 3.74 0.85
N LEU A 182 4.42 2.87 0.48
CA LEU A 182 5.59 3.27 -0.29
C LEU A 182 5.22 3.88 -1.63
N ARG A 183 4.20 3.33 -2.32
CA ARG A 183 3.68 3.93 -3.54
C ARG A 183 3.21 5.37 -3.31
N TRP A 184 2.37 5.60 -2.29
CA TRP A 184 1.84 6.93 -1.97
C TRP A 184 2.95 7.93 -1.65
N MET A 185 3.99 7.49 -0.93
CA MET A 185 5.08 8.37 -0.50
C MET A 185 6.07 8.65 -1.61
N VAL A 186 6.44 7.65 -2.41
CA VAL A 186 7.56 7.75 -3.36
C VAL A 186 7.11 8.24 -4.74
N ARG A 187 5.92 7.82 -5.22
CA ARG A 187 5.42 8.31 -6.52
C ARG A 187 4.83 9.70 -6.39
N ASP A 188 5.11 10.50 -7.40
CA ASP A 188 4.68 11.89 -7.52
C ASP A 188 3.86 12.03 -8.82
N ASP A 189 2.53 12.05 -8.69
CA ASP A 189 1.60 12.26 -9.78
C ASP A 189 0.30 12.94 -9.29
N ASP A 190 -0.78 12.93 -10.09
CA ASP A 190 -2.04 13.56 -9.68
C ASP A 190 -2.63 12.86 -8.42
N VAL A 191 -2.35 11.58 -8.18
CA VAL A 191 -2.92 10.78 -7.09
C VAL A 191 -1.96 10.60 -5.91
N ASP A 192 -0.74 10.14 -6.15
CA ASP A 192 0.28 9.85 -5.13
C ASP A 192 1.00 11.15 -4.70
N THR A 193 1.49 11.20 -3.46
CA THR A 193 1.89 12.46 -2.82
C THR A 193 3.32 12.93 -3.12
N GLY A 194 4.19 12.01 -3.54
CA GLY A 194 5.59 12.30 -3.85
C GLY A 194 6.38 12.87 -2.67
N LEU A 195 6.01 12.57 -1.42
CA LEU A 195 6.69 13.08 -0.25
C LEU A 195 8.14 12.60 -0.17
N TRP A 196 8.40 11.32 -0.39
CA TRP A 196 9.74 10.75 -0.31
C TRP A 196 10.50 11.00 -1.61
N LYS A 197 11.74 11.51 -1.48
CA LYS A 197 12.62 11.83 -2.61
C LYS A 197 13.86 10.95 -2.67
N SER A 198 14.10 10.15 -1.64
CA SER A 198 15.33 9.37 -1.48
C SER A 198 15.23 7.94 -2.03
N VAL A 199 14.03 7.51 -2.45
CA VAL A 199 13.77 6.16 -2.97
C VAL A 199 13.39 6.24 -4.43
N ASP A 200 14.04 5.45 -5.28
CA ASP A 200 13.68 5.35 -6.70
C ASP A 200 12.35 4.61 -6.88
N LYS A 201 11.38 5.26 -7.53
CA LYS A 201 10.07 4.67 -7.84
C LYS A 201 10.16 3.44 -8.76
N ALA A 202 11.22 3.32 -9.57
CA ALA A 202 11.47 2.15 -10.41
C ALA A 202 11.70 0.86 -9.58
N LYS A 203 12.03 0.98 -8.29
CA LYS A 203 12.26 -0.14 -7.38
C LYS A 203 11.03 -0.57 -6.57
N LEU A 204 9.90 0.12 -6.74
CA LEU A 204 8.68 -0.18 -5.98
C LEU A 204 8.06 -1.51 -6.42
N ILE A 205 7.34 -2.15 -5.48
CA ILE A 205 6.56 -3.37 -5.73
C ILE A 205 5.08 -3.01 -5.83
N VAL A 206 4.39 -3.57 -6.82
CA VAL A 206 2.95 -3.31 -7.02
C VAL A 206 2.15 -3.80 -5.79
N PRO A 207 1.25 -2.97 -5.21
CA PRO A 207 0.39 -3.40 -4.11
C PRO A 207 -0.70 -4.39 -4.56
N ILE A 208 -0.45 -5.69 -4.47
CA ILE A 208 -1.39 -6.72 -4.95
C ILE A 208 -2.39 -7.13 -3.87
N ASP A 209 -3.66 -6.78 -4.07
CA ASP A 209 -4.79 -7.38 -3.35
C ASP A 209 -5.55 -8.40 -4.21
N VAL A 210 -6.70 -8.87 -3.71
CA VAL A 210 -7.53 -9.86 -4.42
C VAL A 210 -8.11 -9.32 -5.74
N HIS A 211 -8.41 -8.03 -5.81
CA HIS A 211 -8.94 -7.39 -7.01
C HIS A 211 -7.84 -7.20 -8.04
N MET A 212 -6.70 -6.65 -7.63
CA MET A 212 -5.53 -6.46 -8.48
C MET A 212 -5.00 -7.80 -9.00
N GLY A 213 -4.89 -8.81 -8.14
CA GLY A 213 -4.50 -10.17 -8.52
C GLY A 213 -5.48 -10.79 -9.53
N ARG A 214 -6.78 -10.53 -9.42
CA ARG A 214 -7.73 -10.99 -10.44
C ARG A 214 -7.54 -10.30 -11.79
N LEU A 215 -7.33 -8.99 -11.81
CA LEU A 215 -7.10 -8.24 -13.05
C LEU A 215 -5.78 -8.67 -13.71
N CYS A 216 -4.72 -8.87 -12.93
CA CYS A 216 -3.45 -9.38 -13.43
C CYS A 216 -3.55 -10.82 -13.98
N ARG A 217 -4.45 -11.67 -13.45
CA ARG A 217 -4.80 -12.98 -14.04
C ARG A 217 -5.62 -12.88 -15.33
N ILE A 218 -6.35 -11.78 -15.56
CA ILE A 218 -7.07 -11.55 -16.82
C ILE A 218 -6.08 -11.08 -17.90
N LEU A 219 -5.13 -10.22 -17.51
CA LEU A 219 -4.05 -9.75 -18.37
C LEU A 219 -3.01 -10.84 -18.69
N GLY A 220 -3.02 -11.95 -17.94
CA GLY A 220 -2.10 -13.08 -18.09
C GLY A 220 -0.69 -12.76 -17.62
N PHE A 221 -0.55 -11.98 -16.53
CA PHE A 221 0.74 -11.71 -15.87
C PHE A 221 1.15 -12.83 -14.92
N PHE A 222 0.18 -13.51 -14.33
CA PHE A 222 0.39 -14.67 -13.47
C PHE A 222 -0.90 -15.49 -13.38
N ASP A 223 -0.79 -16.76 -12.97
CA ASP A 223 -1.93 -17.70 -12.92
C ASP A 223 -2.17 -18.34 -11.55
N GLN A 224 -1.32 -18.04 -10.56
CA GLN A 224 -1.46 -18.60 -9.22
C GLN A 224 -2.72 -18.05 -8.51
N LYS A 225 -3.38 -18.90 -7.71
CA LYS A 225 -4.55 -18.49 -6.92
C LYS A 225 -4.18 -17.59 -5.74
N THR A 226 -3.10 -17.94 -5.04
CA THR A 226 -2.63 -17.22 -3.85
C THR A 226 -1.65 -16.12 -4.23
N ILE A 227 -1.79 -14.95 -3.60
CA ILE A 227 -0.85 -13.84 -3.74
C ILE A 227 0.26 -14.01 -2.71
N SER A 228 1.43 -14.45 -3.16
CA SER A 228 2.68 -14.51 -2.38
C SER A 228 3.59 -13.32 -2.73
N LEU A 229 4.67 -13.12 -1.96
CA LEU A 229 5.70 -12.15 -2.31
C LEU A 229 6.27 -12.38 -3.72
N LYS A 230 6.61 -13.64 -4.06
CA LYS A 230 7.06 -14.03 -5.40
C LYS A 230 6.05 -13.67 -6.50
N ALA A 231 4.75 -13.81 -6.22
CA ALA A 231 3.72 -13.41 -7.16
C ALA A 231 3.69 -11.88 -7.35
N ALA A 232 3.86 -11.10 -6.28
CA ALA A 232 3.94 -9.64 -6.35
C ALA A 232 5.19 -9.17 -7.13
N GLU A 233 6.35 -9.80 -6.91
CA GLU A 233 7.57 -9.54 -7.69
C GLU A 233 7.36 -9.85 -9.17
N LYS A 234 6.84 -11.03 -9.50
CA LYS A 234 6.58 -11.42 -10.90
C LYS A 234 5.61 -10.45 -11.60
N ILE A 235 4.53 -10.06 -10.92
CA ILE A 235 3.58 -9.08 -11.46
C ILE A 235 4.27 -7.74 -11.68
N THR A 236 5.10 -7.30 -10.73
CA THR A 236 5.88 -6.06 -10.84
C THR A 236 6.83 -6.11 -12.02
N ASP A 237 7.54 -7.22 -12.25
CA ASP A 237 8.40 -7.41 -13.42
C ASP A 237 7.60 -7.30 -14.73
N CYS A 238 6.37 -7.85 -14.80
CA CYS A 238 5.50 -7.68 -15.97
C CYS A 238 5.09 -6.23 -16.21
N PHE A 239 4.85 -5.44 -15.16
CA PHE A 239 4.60 -4.01 -15.31
C PHE A 239 5.86 -3.22 -15.67
N ALA A 240 7.03 -3.64 -15.20
CA ALA A 240 8.32 -3.06 -15.58
C ALA A 240 8.63 -3.25 -17.07
N GLU A 241 8.12 -4.31 -17.71
CA GLU A 241 8.19 -4.46 -19.18
C GLU A 241 7.39 -3.37 -19.93
N ILE A 242 6.38 -2.77 -19.28
CA ILE A 242 5.50 -1.74 -19.86
C ILE A 242 6.02 -0.34 -19.53
N GLU A 243 6.38 -0.11 -18.27
CA GLU A 243 6.89 1.15 -17.76
C GLU A 243 8.06 0.90 -16.77
N PRO A 244 9.29 0.74 -17.28
CA PRO A 244 10.45 0.38 -16.46
C PRO A 244 10.79 1.41 -15.39
N ALA A 245 10.55 2.70 -15.67
CA ALA A 245 10.85 3.78 -14.75
C ALA A 245 9.80 3.93 -13.63
N ASP A 246 8.66 3.26 -13.75
CA ASP A 246 7.55 3.35 -12.79
C ASP A 246 6.64 2.10 -12.88
N PRO A 247 7.12 0.93 -12.40
CA PRO A 247 6.39 -0.33 -12.56
C PRO A 247 5.09 -0.38 -11.76
N VAL A 248 4.83 0.58 -10.88
CA VAL A 248 3.59 0.66 -10.12
C VAL A 248 2.64 1.74 -10.67
N LYS A 249 2.99 2.40 -11.78
CA LYS A 249 2.22 3.49 -12.41
C LYS A 249 0.71 3.24 -12.52
N TYR A 250 0.35 2.05 -12.95
CA TYR A 250 -1.01 1.73 -13.36
C TYR A 250 -1.87 1.13 -12.24
N ASP A 251 -1.30 0.90 -11.05
CA ASP A 251 -1.99 0.13 -10.02
C ASP A 251 -3.27 0.84 -9.52
N PHE A 252 -3.23 2.16 -9.33
CA PHE A 252 -4.39 2.94 -8.89
C PHE A 252 -5.51 2.85 -9.94
N ALA A 253 -5.19 3.19 -11.19
CA ALA A 253 -6.13 3.22 -12.30
C ALA A 253 -6.72 1.84 -12.59
N LEU A 254 -5.89 0.80 -12.67
CA LEU A 254 -6.34 -0.56 -12.92
C LEU A 254 -7.26 -1.08 -11.81
N SER A 255 -6.94 -0.78 -10.54
CA SER A 255 -7.79 -1.18 -9.40
C SER A 255 -9.22 -0.63 -9.50
N ARG A 256 -9.44 0.51 -10.18
CA ARG A 256 -10.77 1.11 -10.33
C ARG A 256 -11.72 0.28 -11.18
N ILE A 257 -11.24 -0.55 -12.10
CA ILE A 257 -12.09 -1.54 -12.79
C ILE A 257 -12.66 -2.53 -11.76
N GLY A 258 -11.83 -2.99 -10.83
CA GLY A 258 -12.24 -3.89 -9.76
C GLY A 258 -13.26 -3.26 -8.82
N ILE A 259 -12.98 -2.04 -8.38
CA ILE A 259 -13.72 -1.35 -7.30
C ILE A 259 -14.98 -0.66 -7.83
N LEU A 260 -14.90 0.08 -8.94
CA LEU A 260 -16.00 0.88 -9.47
C LEU A 260 -16.90 0.08 -10.42
N LYS A 261 -16.33 -0.73 -11.31
CA LYS A 261 -17.12 -1.58 -12.24
C LYS A 261 -17.54 -2.92 -11.62
N ASN A 262 -17.24 -3.13 -10.33
CA ASN A 262 -17.54 -4.36 -9.59
C ASN A 262 -17.16 -5.63 -10.38
N CYS A 263 -15.99 -5.62 -11.04
CA CYS A 263 -15.53 -6.73 -11.87
C CYS A 263 -15.53 -8.00 -11.02
N THR A 264 -16.10 -9.10 -11.52
CA THR A 264 -16.09 -10.41 -10.84
C THR A 264 -15.02 -11.34 -11.42
N GLY A 265 -14.53 -11.02 -12.62
CA GLY A 265 -13.65 -11.88 -13.43
C GLY A 265 -14.39 -12.87 -14.31
N LYS A 266 -15.73 -12.80 -14.35
CA LYS A 266 -16.59 -13.49 -15.31
C LYS A 266 -17.23 -12.46 -16.24
N ILE A 267 -17.43 -12.82 -17.51
CA ILE A 267 -18.11 -11.96 -18.46
C ILE A 267 -19.59 -11.80 -18.06
N ARG A 268 -20.10 -10.57 -18.19
CA ARG A 268 -21.48 -10.16 -17.93
C ARG A 268 -21.84 -9.05 -18.94
N ASP A 269 -23.12 -8.76 -19.08
CA ASP A 269 -23.63 -7.74 -20.01
C ASP A 269 -22.97 -6.37 -19.80
N ILE A 270 -22.69 -5.98 -18.54
CA ILE A 270 -22.04 -4.71 -18.22
C ILE A 270 -20.55 -4.63 -18.62
N CYS A 271 -19.98 -5.71 -19.17
CA CYS A 271 -18.55 -5.79 -19.49
C CYS A 271 -18.20 -5.32 -20.91
N GLU A 272 -19.17 -5.08 -21.79
CA GLU A 272 -18.90 -4.64 -23.17
C GLU A 272 -18.10 -3.33 -23.22
N ASP A 273 -18.36 -2.41 -22.28
CA ASP A 273 -17.62 -1.15 -22.12
C ASP A 273 -16.37 -1.26 -21.22
N CYS A 274 -15.91 -2.47 -20.92
CA CYS A 274 -14.71 -2.70 -20.14
C CYS A 274 -13.47 -2.69 -21.03
N GLU A 275 -12.46 -1.92 -20.64
CA GLU A 275 -11.17 -1.82 -21.35
C GLU A 275 -10.40 -3.16 -21.37
N LEU A 276 -10.81 -4.14 -20.56
CA LEU A 276 -10.25 -5.49 -20.50
C LEU A 276 -11.13 -6.56 -21.17
N PHE A 277 -12.23 -6.19 -21.83
CA PHE A 277 -13.22 -7.13 -22.36
C PHE A 277 -12.59 -8.15 -23.32
N ASP A 278 -11.76 -7.70 -24.26
CA ASP A 278 -11.05 -8.57 -25.22
C ASP A 278 -10.16 -9.62 -24.53
N TYR A 279 -9.57 -9.27 -23.38
CA TYR A 279 -8.74 -10.19 -22.60
C TYR A 279 -9.59 -11.24 -21.88
N CYS A 280 -10.77 -10.85 -21.39
CA CYS A 280 -11.73 -11.78 -20.82
C CYS A 280 -12.21 -12.79 -21.89
N LEU A 281 -12.58 -12.33 -23.08
CA LEU A 281 -13.03 -13.20 -24.19
C LEU A 281 -11.96 -14.21 -24.61
N ARG A 282 -10.71 -13.76 -24.73
CA ARG A 282 -9.59 -14.67 -25.06
C ARG A 282 -9.37 -15.72 -23.99
N LYS A 283 -9.55 -15.34 -22.72
CA LYS A 283 -9.38 -16.26 -21.60
C LYS A 283 -10.45 -17.34 -21.55
N GLU A 284 -11.71 -17.00 -21.84
CA GLU A 284 -12.79 -18.00 -21.92
C GLU A 284 -12.53 -19.00 -23.05
N ARG A 285 -12.14 -18.53 -24.25
CA ARG A 285 -11.80 -19.41 -25.39
C ARG A 285 -10.62 -20.35 -25.16
N LEU A 286 -9.75 -20.07 -24.18
CA LEU A 286 -8.62 -20.93 -23.81
C LEU A 286 -8.95 -21.90 -22.67
N ALA A 287 -10.11 -21.71 -22.03
CA ALA A 287 -10.61 -22.57 -20.95
C ALA A 287 -11.58 -23.65 -21.47
N ASP A 288 -12.14 -23.45 -22.68
CA ASP A 288 -12.86 -24.44 -23.49
C ASP A 288 -11.89 -25.32 -24.28
#